data_AF-A0A8H3CP06-F1
#
_entry.id   AF-A0A8H3CP06-F1
#
_cell.length_a   1.000
_cell.length_b   1.000
_cell.length_c   1.000
_cell.angle_alpha   90.00
_cell.angle_beta   90.00
_cell.angle_gamma   90.00
#
_symmetry.space_group_name_H-M   'P 1'
#
loop_
_entity.id
_entity.type
_entity.pdbx_description
1 polymer ?
#
loop_
_entity_poly.entity_id
_entity_poly.type
_entity_poly.pdbx_seq_one_letter_code
_entity_poly.pdbx_strand_id
1 'polypeptide(L)'
;MSRPNVGLAIGIIEAQSDTLDRSDARLEALGYRPEFRREMNLFAVVGMSFTAIGILTGMSSAFQTGMKSDKPVLGYVTGVLYACAMIFTGTSGNLSTALYIASMAEVGTGITLTRVQITAMAWGVNLLSAIINTLGSRGIGTVAQVNVWWTLVGTVILVVTLLVKSPVKNSAAFVFTDLENFTGWGNNGFVVLLGFLQAVYTLEGAETSAQVAEEARNAEWLAPIGIAASIVGSWFIGLIYLLALLFSIQSIPSVQNTSFAIPIAQLYYDAVGSRLTLLCLFVVGSCQFLAACSLGGSLAERDGKYVIL
;
A
#
# COMPACT_ATOMS: atom_id res chain seq x y z
N MET A 1 -35.74 31.36 7.08
CA MET A 1 -34.36 30.89 7.37
C MET A 1 -34.43 29.82 8.45
N SER A 2 -34.34 28.55 8.07
CA SER A 2 -34.35 27.40 8.99
C SER A 2 -33.00 27.35 9.72
N ARG A 3 -33.01 27.31 11.06
CA ARG A 3 -31.79 27.10 11.86
C ARG A 3 -31.21 25.71 11.52
N PRO A 4 -29.89 25.57 11.29
CA PRO A 4 -29.30 24.25 11.09
C PRO A 4 -29.43 23.43 12.39
N ASN A 5 -29.56 22.12 12.25
CA ASN A 5 -29.89 21.15 13.29
C ASN A 5 -28.79 21.04 14.39
N VAL A 6 -28.69 22.03 15.27
CA VAL A 6 -27.75 22.03 16.41
C VAL A 6 -28.02 20.85 17.37
N GLY A 7 -29.29 20.46 17.57
CA GLY A 7 -29.64 19.33 18.43
C GLY A 7 -29.20 17.96 17.89
N LEU A 8 -29.17 17.79 16.57
CA LEU A 8 -28.67 16.56 15.93
C LEU A 8 -27.15 16.49 16.06
N ALA A 9 -26.45 17.62 15.88
CA ALA A 9 -25.00 17.70 16.05
C ALA A 9 -24.59 17.41 17.50
N ILE A 10 -25.31 17.95 18.49
CA ILE A 10 -25.07 17.68 19.92
C ILE A 10 -25.32 16.20 20.24
N GLY A 11 -26.42 15.62 19.78
CA GLY A 11 -26.71 14.21 20.02
C GLY A 11 -25.70 13.24 19.38
N ILE A 12 -25.13 13.60 18.21
CA ILE A 12 -24.03 12.85 17.59
C ILE A 12 -22.75 12.98 18.43
N ILE A 13 -22.47 14.17 18.99
CA ILE A 13 -21.29 14.40 19.83
C ILE A 13 -21.38 13.62 21.14
N GLU A 14 -22.53 13.64 21.82
CA GLU A 14 -22.78 12.90 23.08
C GLU A 14 -22.74 11.38 22.86
N ALA A 15 -23.35 10.89 21.78
CA ALA A 15 -23.28 9.47 21.44
C ALA A 15 -21.82 9.02 21.15
N GLN A 16 -21.02 9.90 20.55
CA GLN A 16 -19.63 9.62 20.26
C GLN A 16 -18.74 9.65 21.51
N SER A 17 -18.99 10.56 22.47
CA SER A 17 -18.30 10.56 23.76
C SER A 17 -18.63 9.33 24.59
N ASP A 18 -19.90 8.92 24.67
CA ASP A 18 -20.31 7.73 25.41
C ASP A 18 -19.66 6.44 24.87
N THR A 19 -19.51 6.33 23.54
CA THR A 19 -18.83 5.17 22.94
C THR A 19 -17.32 5.12 23.19
N LEU A 20 -16.68 6.29 23.29
CA LEU A 20 -15.26 6.42 23.62
C LEU A 20 -15.00 5.99 25.06
N ASP A 21 -15.78 6.52 26.01
CA ASP A 21 -15.67 6.22 27.44
C ASP A 21 -15.92 4.73 27.73
N ARG A 22 -16.90 4.12 27.05
CA ARG A 22 -17.19 2.67 27.19
C ARG A 22 -16.06 1.78 26.69
N SER A 23 -15.42 2.17 25.60
CA SER A 23 -14.34 1.37 24.99
C SER A 23 -13.03 1.52 25.76
N ASP A 24 -12.78 2.67 26.40
CA ASP A 24 -11.64 2.90 27.32
C ASP A 24 -11.84 2.13 28.63
N ALA A 25 -13.05 2.17 29.20
CA ALA A 25 -13.40 1.37 30.39
C ALA A 25 -13.21 -0.14 30.16
N ARG A 26 -13.42 -0.61 28.93
CA ARG A 26 -13.19 -2.02 28.57
C ARG A 26 -11.71 -2.39 28.47
N LEU A 27 -10.84 -1.47 28.03
CA LEU A 27 -9.39 -1.70 28.05
C LEU A 27 -8.88 -1.79 29.49
N GLU A 28 -9.36 -0.89 30.36
CA GLU A 28 -9.01 -0.93 31.79
C GLU A 28 -9.47 -2.24 32.45
N ALA A 29 -10.67 -2.73 32.09
CA ALA A 29 -11.16 -4.04 32.55
C ALA A 29 -10.30 -5.23 32.07
N LEU A 30 -9.56 -5.07 30.96
CA LEU A 30 -8.60 -6.06 30.45
C LEU A 30 -7.19 -5.86 31.04
N GLY A 31 -6.99 -4.88 31.92
CA GLY A 31 -5.70 -4.55 32.54
C GLY A 31 -4.78 -3.71 31.67
N TYR A 32 -5.29 -3.11 30.58
CA TYR A 32 -4.53 -2.22 29.69
C TYR A 32 -4.92 -0.77 29.93
N ARG A 33 -3.93 0.15 29.94
CA ARG A 33 -4.19 1.59 30.00
C ARG A 33 -4.17 2.16 28.58
N PRO A 34 -5.16 2.96 28.16
CA PRO A 34 -5.13 3.63 26.86
C PRO A 34 -4.03 4.72 26.84
N GLU A 35 -3.05 4.59 25.94
CA GLU A 35 -1.91 5.51 25.81
C GLU A 35 -2.11 6.58 24.72
N PHE A 36 -2.90 6.27 23.68
CA PHE A 36 -3.20 7.18 22.56
C PHE A 36 -4.61 7.76 22.60
N ARG A 37 -4.80 8.93 21.97
CA ARG A 37 -6.13 9.53 21.80
C ARG A 37 -6.83 8.88 20.62
N ARG A 38 -8.06 8.43 20.83
CA ARG A 38 -8.91 7.82 19.79
C ARG A 38 -9.52 8.86 18.85
N GLU A 39 -8.68 9.43 18.01
CA GLU A 39 -9.07 10.47 17.06
C GLU A 39 -9.36 9.93 15.66
N MET A 40 -8.93 8.71 15.34
CA MET A 40 -9.04 8.15 14.00
C MET A 40 -10.43 7.59 13.70
N ASN A 41 -10.98 8.03 12.57
CA ASN A 41 -12.24 7.52 12.01
C ASN A 41 -11.99 6.34 11.05
N LEU A 42 -13.07 5.66 10.64
CA LEU A 42 -12.99 4.48 9.74
C LEU A 42 -12.20 4.76 8.46
N PHE A 43 -12.39 5.93 7.84
CA PHE A 43 -11.69 6.29 6.61
C PHE A 43 -10.18 6.43 6.81
N ALA A 44 -9.76 6.97 7.96
CA ALA A 44 -8.35 7.06 8.31
C ALA A 44 -7.76 5.67 8.59
N VAL A 45 -8.49 4.79 9.27
CA VAL A 45 -8.06 3.40 9.56
C VAL A 45 -7.93 2.57 8.27
N VAL A 46 -8.95 2.60 7.41
CA VAL A 46 -8.92 1.93 6.09
C VAL A 46 -7.82 2.53 5.22
N GLY A 47 -7.69 3.86 5.22
CA GLY A 47 -6.72 4.54 4.39
C GLY A 47 -5.29 4.22 4.75
N MET A 48 -4.95 4.18 6.04
CA MET A 48 -3.63 3.76 6.47
C MET A 48 -3.36 2.28 6.18
N SER A 49 -4.37 1.41 6.26
CA SER A 49 -4.22 -0.01 5.87
C SER A 49 -4.01 -0.21 4.38
N PHE A 50 -4.44 0.77 3.58
CA PHE A 50 -4.27 0.76 2.14
C PHE A 50 -2.91 1.32 1.72
N THR A 51 -2.21 2.07 2.58
CA THR A 51 -1.03 2.87 2.18
C THR A 51 0.21 2.74 3.05
N ALA A 52 0.11 2.21 4.27
CA ALA A 52 1.21 2.22 5.24
C ALA A 52 1.77 0.81 5.51
N ILE A 53 3.08 0.76 5.72
CA ILE A 53 3.83 -0.39 6.22
C ILE A 53 4.59 0.14 7.45
N GLY A 54 4.03 -0.07 8.64
CA GLY A 54 4.57 0.46 9.90
C GLY A 54 5.65 -0.44 10.50
N ILE A 55 6.91 -0.25 10.10
CA ILE A 55 8.02 -1.15 10.48
C ILE A 55 8.26 -1.15 11.99
N LEU A 56 8.48 0.03 12.58
CA LEU A 56 8.88 0.17 13.99
C LEU A 56 7.76 -0.23 14.96
N THR A 57 6.54 0.27 14.74
CA THR A 57 5.41 -0.02 15.65
C THR A 57 4.92 -1.47 15.54
N GLY A 58 4.99 -2.07 14.36
CA GLY A 58 4.64 -3.48 14.20
C GLY A 58 5.63 -4.42 14.91
N MET A 59 6.94 -4.12 14.85
CA MET A 59 7.96 -4.89 15.58
C MET A 59 7.75 -4.81 17.10
N SER A 60 7.53 -3.61 17.63
CA SER A 60 7.28 -3.39 19.06
C SER A 60 6.01 -4.10 19.54
N SER A 61 4.91 -3.97 18.80
CA SER A 61 3.63 -4.60 19.13
C SER A 61 3.70 -6.13 19.09
N ALA A 62 4.38 -6.70 18.07
CA ALA A 62 4.58 -8.13 17.94
C ALA A 62 5.46 -8.68 19.08
N PHE A 63 6.53 -7.96 19.44
CA PHE A 63 7.41 -8.32 20.54
C PHE A 63 6.67 -8.30 21.89
N GLN A 64 5.92 -7.24 22.18
CA GLN A 64 5.15 -7.12 23.43
C GLN A 64 4.07 -8.20 23.57
N THR A 65 3.32 -8.46 22.50
CA THR A 65 2.31 -9.53 22.46
C THR A 65 2.96 -10.90 22.67
N GLY A 66 4.14 -11.08 22.06
CA GLY A 66 4.97 -12.26 22.22
C GLY A 66 5.43 -12.52 23.65
N MET A 67 5.87 -11.49 24.37
CA MET A 67 6.32 -11.60 25.77
C MET A 67 5.18 -11.90 26.75
N LYS A 68 3.95 -11.44 26.46
CA LYS A 68 2.77 -11.67 27.30
C LYS A 68 2.06 -13.00 27.02
N SER A 69 2.45 -13.71 25.96
CA SER A 69 1.89 -15.02 25.63
C SER A 69 2.57 -16.12 26.45
N ASP A 70 1.86 -17.22 26.74
CA ASP A 70 2.35 -18.39 27.49
C ASP A 70 3.63 -19.04 26.91
N LYS A 71 4.09 -18.60 25.73
CA LYS A 71 5.28 -19.09 25.03
C LYS A 71 6.16 -17.92 24.54
N PRO A 72 6.96 -17.28 25.42
CA PRO A 72 7.76 -16.09 25.09
C PRO A 72 8.77 -16.29 23.96
N VAL A 73 9.25 -17.53 23.74
CA VAL A 73 10.13 -17.87 22.62
C VAL A 73 9.43 -17.70 21.27
N LEU A 74 8.16 -18.10 21.15
CA LEU A 74 7.39 -17.93 19.91
C LEU A 74 7.16 -16.44 19.61
N GLY A 75 6.97 -15.66 20.67
CA GLY A 75 6.91 -14.20 20.59
C GLY A 75 8.16 -13.57 20.02
N TYR A 76 9.32 -13.92 20.57
CA TYR A 76 10.62 -13.44 20.09
C TYR A 76 10.87 -13.81 18.62
N VAL A 77 10.63 -15.07 18.24
CA VAL A 77 10.81 -15.54 16.86
C VAL A 77 9.87 -14.79 15.91
N THR A 78 8.60 -14.60 16.29
CA THR A 78 7.63 -13.86 15.48
C THR A 78 8.05 -12.41 15.28
N GLY A 79 8.52 -11.74 16.34
CA GLY A 79 9.00 -10.36 16.27
C GLY A 79 10.20 -10.18 15.34
N VAL A 80 11.19 -11.09 15.41
CA VAL A 80 12.38 -11.05 14.53
C VAL A 80 11.99 -11.33 13.07
N LEU A 81 11.13 -12.33 12.82
CA LEU A 81 10.67 -12.62 11.46
C LEU A 81 9.87 -11.45 10.87
N TYR A 82 9.01 -10.84 11.67
CA TYR A 82 8.25 -9.65 11.28
C TYR A 82 9.17 -8.46 10.98
N ALA A 83 10.19 -8.23 11.82
CA ALA A 83 11.21 -7.21 11.59
C ALA A 83 11.91 -7.37 10.23
N CYS A 84 12.35 -8.60 9.92
CA CYS A 84 12.96 -8.91 8.63
C CYS A 84 12.00 -8.66 7.47
N ALA A 85 10.76 -9.15 7.58
CA ALA A 85 9.73 -8.96 6.55
C ALA A 85 9.53 -7.46 6.25
N MET A 86 9.38 -6.64 7.29
CA MET A 86 9.16 -5.20 7.14
C MET A 86 10.33 -4.47 6.47
N ILE A 87 11.58 -4.85 6.74
CA ILE A 87 12.76 -4.30 6.04
C ILE A 87 12.72 -4.65 4.55
N PHE A 88 12.39 -5.91 4.21
CA PHE A 88 12.27 -6.33 2.82
C PHE A 88 11.13 -5.61 2.10
N THR A 89 9.96 -5.51 2.72
CA THR A 89 8.79 -4.83 2.14
C THR A 89 9.09 -3.35 1.89
N GLY A 90 9.63 -2.62 2.89
CA GLY A 90 10.00 -1.21 2.72
C GLY A 90 11.05 -0.99 1.62
N THR A 91 12.10 -1.84 1.59
CA THR A 91 13.14 -1.76 0.55
C THR A 91 12.58 -2.08 -0.83
N SER A 92 11.67 -3.05 -0.93
CA SER A 92 11.03 -3.44 -2.20
C SER A 92 10.12 -2.34 -2.77
N GLY A 93 9.39 -1.61 -1.91
CA GLY A 93 8.61 -0.43 -2.31
C GLY A 93 9.49 0.71 -2.84
N ASN A 94 10.61 0.97 -2.18
CA ASN A 94 11.60 1.95 -2.64
C ASN A 94 12.25 1.54 -3.97
N LEU A 95 12.58 0.26 -4.14
CA LEU A 95 13.06 -0.28 -5.41
C LEU A 95 12.01 -0.13 -6.51
N SER A 96 10.74 -0.45 -6.22
CA SER A 96 9.63 -0.27 -7.17
C SER A 96 9.55 1.19 -7.64
N THR A 97 9.60 2.15 -6.72
CA THR A 97 9.60 3.58 -7.04
C THR A 97 10.78 3.95 -7.95
N ALA A 98 11.99 3.50 -7.64
CA ALA A 98 13.17 3.77 -8.45
C ALA A 98 13.07 3.17 -9.86
N LEU A 99 12.48 1.98 -9.99
CA LEU A 99 12.22 1.33 -11.26
C LEU A 99 11.20 2.09 -12.12
N TYR A 100 10.14 2.64 -11.52
CA TYR A 100 9.21 3.54 -12.22
C TYR A 100 9.92 4.81 -12.71
N ILE A 101 10.77 5.42 -11.88
CA ILE A 101 11.56 6.61 -12.27
C ILE A 101 12.53 6.26 -13.40
N ALA A 102 13.21 5.11 -13.32
CA ALA A 102 14.10 4.62 -14.37
C ALA A 102 13.36 4.46 -15.69
N SER A 103 12.22 3.76 -15.72
CA SER A 103 11.44 3.62 -16.94
C SER A 103 10.86 4.93 -17.47
N MET A 104 10.52 5.90 -16.61
CA MET A 104 10.17 7.24 -17.08
C MET A 104 11.33 7.93 -17.78
N ALA A 105 12.54 7.84 -17.22
CA ALA A 105 13.74 8.40 -17.83
C ALA A 105 14.05 7.71 -19.18
N GLU A 106 13.93 6.39 -19.26
CA GLU A 106 14.17 5.63 -20.49
C GLU A 106 13.15 5.97 -21.58
N VAL A 107 11.85 6.02 -21.23
CA VAL A 107 10.80 6.40 -22.19
C VAL A 107 10.93 7.86 -22.63
N GLY A 108 11.29 8.76 -21.71
CA GLY A 108 11.39 10.20 -21.99
C GLY A 108 12.63 10.58 -22.79
N THR A 109 13.75 9.87 -22.61
CA THR A 109 15.03 10.18 -23.27
C THR A 109 15.36 9.26 -24.44
N GLY A 110 14.74 8.08 -24.50
CA GLY A 110 15.09 7.01 -25.44
C GLY A 110 16.41 6.30 -25.11
N ILE A 111 17.03 6.60 -23.97
CA ILE A 111 18.29 5.98 -23.53
C ILE A 111 17.97 4.81 -22.60
N THR A 112 18.56 3.65 -22.85
CA THR A 112 18.47 2.50 -21.93
C THR A 112 19.42 2.68 -20.76
N LEU A 113 18.90 2.56 -19.53
CA LEU A 113 19.72 2.70 -18.34
C LEU A 113 20.43 1.39 -18.01
N THR A 114 21.67 1.51 -17.58
CA THR A 114 22.44 0.37 -17.09
C THR A 114 21.97 -0.05 -15.70
N ARG A 115 22.19 -1.32 -15.35
CA ARG A 115 21.87 -1.85 -14.01
C ARG A 115 22.50 -1.03 -12.87
N VAL A 116 23.71 -0.50 -13.08
CA VAL A 116 24.41 0.34 -12.10
C VAL A 116 23.70 1.67 -11.91
N GLN A 117 23.22 2.31 -12.98
CA GLN A 117 22.46 3.56 -12.90
C GLN A 117 21.13 3.34 -12.17
N ILE A 118 20.39 2.28 -12.51
CA ILE A 118 19.13 1.92 -11.83
C ILE A 118 19.38 1.63 -10.35
N THR A 119 20.47 0.91 -10.03
CA THR A 119 20.86 0.64 -8.64
C THR A 119 21.17 1.93 -7.89
N ALA A 120 21.94 2.85 -8.48
CA ALA A 120 22.24 4.15 -7.89
C ALA A 120 20.96 4.98 -7.62
N MET A 121 19.99 4.92 -8.53
CA MET A 121 18.67 5.54 -8.34
C MET A 121 17.92 4.90 -7.16
N ALA A 122 17.94 3.56 -7.05
CA ALA A 122 17.32 2.84 -5.93
C ALA A 122 17.94 3.22 -4.58
N TRP A 123 19.27 3.32 -4.49
CA TRP A 123 19.95 3.82 -3.29
C TRP A 123 19.56 5.27 -2.97
N GLY A 124 19.46 6.13 -3.98
CA GLY A 124 19.01 7.51 -3.82
C GLY A 124 17.58 7.61 -3.26
N VAL A 125 16.64 6.85 -3.81
CA VAL A 125 15.26 6.77 -3.32
C VAL A 125 15.21 6.24 -1.89
N ASN A 126 16.02 5.22 -1.58
CA ASN A 126 16.07 4.65 -0.23
C ASN A 126 16.60 5.65 0.80
N LEU A 127 17.67 6.38 0.47
CA LEU A 127 18.23 7.43 1.33
C LEU A 127 17.25 8.59 1.52
N LEU A 128 16.60 9.03 0.45
CA LEU A 128 15.58 10.08 0.52
C LEU A 128 14.41 9.66 1.41
N SER A 129 13.92 8.42 1.24
CA SER A 129 12.86 7.87 2.06
C SER A 129 13.29 7.78 3.52
N ALA A 130 14.52 7.35 3.81
CA ALA A 130 15.06 7.31 5.18
C ALA A 130 15.10 8.71 5.82
N ILE A 131 15.52 9.75 5.08
CA ILE A 131 15.54 11.13 5.55
C ILE A 131 14.12 11.62 5.86
N ILE A 132 13.18 11.44 4.93
CA ILE A 132 11.78 11.86 5.10
C ILE A 132 11.16 11.18 6.33
N ASN A 133 11.33 9.86 6.45
CA ASN A 133 10.78 9.09 7.56
C ASN A 133 11.45 9.41 8.91
N THR A 134 12.68 9.93 8.92
CA THR A 134 13.38 10.36 10.15
C THR A 134 13.00 11.77 10.59
N LEU A 135 12.78 12.69 9.63
CA LEU A 135 12.57 14.12 9.91
C LEU A 135 11.10 14.56 9.92
N GLY A 136 10.21 13.79 9.27
CA GLY A 136 8.84 14.22 8.95
C GLY A 136 7.75 13.38 9.63
N SER A 137 7.64 13.41 10.96
CA SER A 137 6.48 12.78 11.64
C SER A 137 5.19 13.62 11.53
N ARG A 138 5.31 14.92 11.27
CA ARG A 138 4.18 15.84 11.19
C ARG A 138 3.56 15.80 9.78
N GLY A 139 2.49 15.02 9.63
CA GLY A 139 1.66 14.99 8.41
C GLY A 139 1.55 13.65 7.70
N ILE A 140 2.12 12.58 8.25
CA ILE A 140 2.06 11.23 7.64
C ILE A 140 0.61 10.75 7.45
N GLY A 141 -0.27 10.99 8.42
CA GLY A 141 -1.68 10.68 8.29
C GLY A 141 -2.37 11.40 7.10
N THR A 142 -1.98 12.64 6.82
CA THR A 142 -2.48 13.40 5.66
C THR A 142 -1.93 12.84 4.36
N VAL A 143 -0.64 12.49 4.31
CA VAL A 143 -0.01 11.87 3.13
C VAL A 143 -0.68 10.55 2.79
N ALA A 144 -0.92 9.70 3.80
CA ALA A 144 -1.65 8.44 3.65
C ALA A 144 -3.06 8.66 3.07
N GLN A 145 -3.83 9.59 3.64
CA GLN A 145 -5.18 9.90 3.15
C GLN A 145 -5.19 10.44 1.71
N VAL A 146 -4.26 11.33 1.37
CA VAL A 146 -4.10 11.83 0.00
C VAL A 146 -3.73 10.69 -0.95
N ASN A 147 -2.85 9.78 -0.53
CA ASN A 147 -2.41 8.65 -1.35
C ASN A 147 -3.53 7.66 -1.66
N VAL A 148 -4.48 7.46 -0.75
CA VAL A 148 -5.69 6.64 -1.03
C VAL A 148 -6.48 7.25 -2.19
N TRP A 149 -6.84 8.53 -2.09
CA TRP A 149 -7.60 9.20 -3.15
C TRP A 149 -6.82 9.28 -4.46
N TRP A 150 -5.52 9.53 -4.38
CA TRP A 150 -4.64 9.54 -5.55
C TRP A 150 -4.57 8.17 -6.21
N THR A 151 -4.53 7.09 -5.43
CA THR A 151 -4.55 5.73 -5.98
C THR A 151 -5.89 5.44 -6.68
N LEU A 152 -7.02 5.80 -6.06
CA LEU A 152 -8.35 5.61 -6.64
C LEU A 152 -8.51 6.38 -7.97
N VAL A 153 -8.20 7.67 -7.95
CA VAL A 153 -8.27 8.52 -9.15
C VAL A 153 -7.26 8.08 -10.19
N GLY A 154 -6.04 7.74 -9.75
CA GLY A 154 -4.96 7.24 -10.57
C GLY A 154 -5.35 5.95 -11.31
N THR A 155 -5.96 4.99 -10.63
CA THR A 155 -6.48 3.77 -11.26
C THR A 155 -7.51 4.09 -12.33
N VAL A 156 -8.45 5.02 -12.07
CA VAL A 156 -9.42 5.45 -13.08
C VAL A 156 -8.72 6.07 -14.29
N ILE A 157 -7.72 6.93 -14.08
CA ILE A 157 -6.91 7.52 -15.16
C ILE A 157 -6.24 6.43 -15.99
N LEU A 158 -5.60 5.45 -15.34
CA LEU A 158 -4.91 4.34 -16.01
C LEU A 158 -5.89 3.51 -16.86
N VAL A 159 -7.00 3.08 -16.26
CA VAL A 159 -8.02 2.26 -16.93
C VAL A 159 -8.60 2.99 -18.13
N VAL A 160 -9.02 4.25 -17.97
CA VAL A 160 -9.58 5.04 -19.07
C VAL A 160 -8.54 5.26 -20.17
N THR A 161 -7.30 5.61 -19.80
CA THR A 161 -6.23 5.84 -20.78
C THR A 161 -5.97 4.58 -21.61
N LEU A 162 -5.81 3.43 -20.96
CA LEU A 162 -5.58 2.15 -21.63
C LEU A 162 -6.74 1.75 -22.53
N LEU A 163 -7.97 1.76 -22.02
CA LEU A 163 -9.14 1.30 -22.77
C LEU A 163 -9.51 2.25 -23.91
N VAL A 164 -9.26 3.55 -23.79
CA VAL A 164 -9.55 4.51 -24.86
C VAL A 164 -8.45 4.52 -25.93
N LYS A 165 -7.18 4.40 -25.54
CA LYS A 165 -6.05 4.63 -26.45
C LYS A 165 -5.43 3.37 -27.04
N SER A 166 -5.63 2.21 -26.40
CA SER A 166 -5.18 0.93 -26.95
C SER A 166 -5.75 0.70 -28.35
N PRO A 167 -4.89 0.44 -29.36
CA PRO A 167 -5.33 0.35 -30.75
C PRO A 167 -6.16 -0.91 -31.01
N VAL A 168 -5.83 -2.03 -30.35
CA VAL A 168 -6.58 -3.27 -30.43
C VAL A 168 -6.82 -3.82 -29.03
N LYS A 169 -8.06 -4.25 -28.77
CA LYS A 169 -8.42 -4.92 -27.51
C LYS A 169 -8.42 -6.42 -27.72
N ASN A 170 -7.84 -7.16 -26.78
CA ASN A 170 -7.85 -8.61 -26.83
C ASN A 170 -9.25 -9.20 -26.63
N SER A 171 -9.43 -10.45 -27.04
CA SER A 171 -10.69 -11.16 -26.83
C SER A 171 -10.84 -11.62 -25.37
N ALA A 172 -12.07 -11.82 -24.90
CA ALA A 172 -12.31 -12.40 -23.59
C ALA A 172 -11.73 -13.82 -23.46
N ALA A 173 -11.72 -14.59 -24.55
CA ALA A 173 -11.09 -15.91 -24.57
C ALA A 173 -9.59 -15.81 -24.26
N PHE A 174 -8.89 -14.87 -24.90
CA PHE A 174 -7.49 -14.60 -24.58
C PHE A 174 -7.33 -14.22 -23.08
N VAL A 175 -8.08 -13.23 -22.60
CA VAL A 175 -7.93 -12.71 -21.24
C VAL A 175 -8.20 -13.75 -20.13
N PHE A 176 -9.16 -14.66 -20.34
CA PHE A 176 -9.60 -15.59 -19.29
C PHE A 176 -9.10 -17.02 -19.44
N THR A 177 -8.54 -17.40 -20.60
CA THR A 177 -8.17 -18.81 -20.86
C THR A 177 -6.76 -19.00 -21.37
N ASP A 178 -6.13 -17.96 -21.90
CA ASP A 178 -4.78 -18.07 -22.44
C ASP A 178 -3.73 -18.13 -21.33
N LEU A 179 -2.75 -19.02 -21.48
CA LEU A 179 -1.66 -19.20 -20.53
C LEU A 179 -0.33 -19.25 -21.27
N GLU A 180 0.46 -18.21 -21.07
CA GLU A 180 1.80 -18.08 -21.61
C GLU A 180 2.85 -18.45 -20.54
N ASN A 181 3.68 -19.44 -20.85
CA ASN A 181 4.66 -19.98 -19.92
C ASN A 181 6.09 -19.71 -20.39
N PHE A 182 6.72 -18.70 -19.77
CA PHE A 182 8.12 -18.33 -19.99
C PHE A 182 9.06 -18.75 -18.85
N THR A 183 8.59 -19.59 -17.93
CA THR A 183 9.32 -19.89 -16.68
C THR A 183 10.35 -21.01 -16.85
N GLY A 184 10.28 -21.77 -17.94
CA GLY A 184 11.09 -22.97 -18.18
C GLY A 184 10.56 -24.24 -17.50
N TRP A 185 9.52 -24.14 -16.65
CA TRP A 185 8.89 -25.30 -16.02
C TRP A 185 7.87 -25.96 -16.95
N GLY A 186 7.92 -27.28 -17.09
CA GLY A 186 6.99 -28.03 -17.95
C GLY A 186 5.59 -28.22 -17.36
N ASN A 187 5.38 -27.99 -16.06
CA ASN A 187 4.07 -28.17 -15.41
C ASN A 187 3.34 -26.83 -15.27
N ASN A 188 2.32 -26.61 -16.10
CA ASN A 188 1.54 -25.37 -16.09
C ASN A 188 0.78 -25.13 -14.77
N GLY A 189 0.34 -26.19 -14.07
CA GLY A 189 -0.31 -26.04 -12.76
C GLY A 189 0.65 -25.48 -11.71
N PHE A 190 1.91 -25.92 -11.73
CA PHE A 190 2.96 -25.35 -10.89
C PHE A 190 3.26 -23.89 -11.27
N VAL A 191 3.28 -23.55 -12.56
CA VAL A 191 3.49 -22.17 -13.03
C VAL A 191 2.38 -21.24 -12.58
N VAL A 192 1.12 -21.70 -12.56
CA VAL A 192 0.00 -20.94 -11.97
C VAL A 192 0.24 -20.69 -10.47
N LEU A 193 0.70 -21.71 -9.72
CA LEU A 193 1.04 -21.54 -8.29
C LEU A 193 2.18 -20.54 -8.08
N LEU A 194 3.19 -20.52 -8.97
CA LEU A 194 4.24 -19.50 -8.94
C LEU A 194 3.68 -18.09 -9.15
N GLY A 195 2.68 -17.93 -10.03
CA GLY A 195 1.99 -16.66 -10.26
C GLY A 195 1.28 -16.12 -9.01
N PHE A 196 0.74 -17.00 -8.16
CA PHE A 196 0.11 -16.58 -6.90
C PHE A 196 1.08 -15.96 -5.89
N LEU A 197 2.39 -16.22 -6.01
CA LEU A 197 3.39 -15.60 -5.12
C LEU A 197 3.35 -14.06 -5.23
N GLN A 198 3.21 -13.54 -6.45
CA GLN A 198 3.08 -12.11 -6.69
C GLN A 198 1.72 -11.56 -6.20
N ALA A 199 0.67 -12.38 -6.28
CA ALA A 199 -0.66 -11.99 -5.78
C ALA A 199 -0.66 -11.85 -4.25
N VAL A 200 0.03 -12.73 -3.51
CA VAL A 200 0.15 -12.64 -2.05
C VAL A 200 0.80 -11.32 -1.62
N TYR A 201 1.83 -10.87 -2.35
CA TYR A 201 2.48 -9.58 -2.09
C TYR A 201 1.50 -8.39 -2.12
N THR A 202 0.39 -8.47 -2.88
CA THR A 202 -0.62 -7.41 -2.95
C THR A 202 -1.57 -7.36 -1.74
N LEU A 203 -1.54 -8.37 -0.86
CA LEU A 203 -2.36 -8.45 0.35
C LEU A 203 -1.65 -7.91 1.60
N GLU A 204 -0.36 -7.60 1.49
CA GLU A 204 0.44 -6.98 2.55
C GLU A 204 -0.10 -5.57 2.88
N GLY A 205 -0.18 -5.22 4.17
CA GLY A 205 -0.58 -3.89 4.66
C GLY A 205 -2.00 -3.84 5.25
N ALA A 206 -2.87 -4.81 4.95
CA ALA A 206 -4.22 -4.85 5.52
C ALA A 206 -4.21 -4.90 7.05
N GLU A 207 -3.20 -5.54 7.65
CA GLU A 207 -2.99 -5.65 9.09
C GLU A 207 -2.66 -4.32 9.79
N THR A 208 -2.31 -3.26 9.05
CA THR A 208 -2.04 -1.95 9.65
C THR A 208 -3.27 -1.36 10.34
N SER A 209 -4.49 -1.77 9.96
CA SER A 209 -5.72 -1.48 10.73
C SER A 209 -5.63 -1.92 12.19
N ALA A 210 -4.97 -3.06 12.44
CA ALA A 210 -4.77 -3.57 13.80
C ALA A 210 -3.67 -2.79 14.53
N GLN A 211 -2.64 -2.32 13.82
CA GLN A 211 -1.54 -1.54 14.41
C GLN A 211 -2.03 -0.18 14.95
N VAL A 212 -3.03 0.40 14.31
CA VAL A 212 -3.60 1.71 14.70
C VAL A 212 -4.90 1.58 15.48
N ALA A 213 -5.20 0.38 15.98
CA ALA A 213 -6.41 0.11 16.74
C ALA A 213 -6.49 0.96 18.01
N GLU A 214 -5.36 1.29 18.64
CA GLU A 214 -5.35 2.16 19.83
C GLU A 214 -5.77 3.60 19.53
N GLU A 215 -5.55 4.06 18.29
CA GLU A 215 -5.92 5.40 17.82
C GLU A 215 -7.33 5.42 17.18
N ALA A 216 -7.92 4.24 16.94
CA ALA A 216 -9.23 4.08 16.32
C ALA A 216 -10.38 4.22 17.33
N ARG A 217 -11.43 4.96 16.94
CA ARG A 217 -12.70 4.98 17.69
C ARG A 217 -13.39 3.62 17.56
N ASN A 218 -13.96 3.05 18.63
CA ASN A 218 -14.63 1.74 18.57
C ASN A 218 -13.76 0.65 17.88
N ALA A 219 -12.50 0.53 18.31
CA ALA A 219 -11.49 -0.34 17.72
C ALA A 219 -11.95 -1.80 17.51
N GLU A 220 -12.82 -2.32 18.39
CA GLU A 220 -13.41 -3.66 18.30
C GLU A 220 -14.20 -3.92 17.00
N TRP A 221 -14.70 -2.86 16.36
CA TRP A 221 -15.38 -2.93 15.06
C TRP A 221 -14.54 -2.32 13.94
N LEU A 222 -13.90 -1.18 14.18
CA LEU A 222 -13.17 -0.47 13.12
C LEU A 222 -11.94 -1.22 12.64
N ALA A 223 -11.19 -1.91 13.51
CA ALA A 223 -10.02 -2.68 13.10
C ALA A 223 -10.40 -3.87 12.19
N PRO A 224 -11.32 -4.79 12.57
CA PRO A 224 -11.68 -5.90 11.69
C PRO A 224 -12.41 -5.48 10.41
N ILE A 225 -13.26 -4.44 10.48
CA ILE A 225 -13.90 -3.88 9.28
C ILE A 225 -12.84 -3.21 8.38
N GLY A 226 -11.85 -2.53 8.96
CA GLY A 226 -10.75 -1.91 8.23
C GLY A 226 -9.95 -2.90 7.41
N ILE A 227 -9.58 -4.04 8.02
CA ILE A 227 -8.91 -5.16 7.34
C ILE A 227 -9.78 -5.72 6.20
N ALA A 228 -11.04 -6.04 6.49
CA ALA A 228 -11.92 -6.64 5.48
C ALA A 228 -12.20 -5.68 4.31
N ALA A 229 -12.48 -4.41 4.61
CA ALA A 229 -12.79 -3.39 3.61
C ALA A 229 -11.58 -3.04 2.74
N SER A 230 -10.36 -3.01 3.30
CA SER A 230 -9.14 -2.77 2.52
C SER A 230 -8.89 -3.93 1.55
N ILE A 231 -9.01 -5.19 1.99
CA ILE A 231 -8.85 -6.37 1.13
C ILE A 231 -9.89 -6.37 0.00
N VAL A 232 -11.17 -6.23 0.34
CA VAL A 232 -12.25 -6.27 -0.67
C VAL A 232 -12.13 -5.08 -1.62
N GLY A 233 -11.85 -3.88 -1.12
CA GLY A 233 -11.66 -2.68 -1.93
C GLY A 233 -10.49 -2.83 -2.91
N SER A 234 -9.31 -3.21 -2.41
CA SER A 234 -8.13 -3.47 -3.23
C SER A 234 -8.37 -4.53 -4.28
N TRP A 235 -9.10 -5.61 -3.95
CA TRP A 235 -9.43 -6.67 -4.89
C TRP A 235 -10.27 -6.15 -6.07
N PHE A 236 -11.34 -5.39 -5.81
CA PHE A 236 -12.18 -4.85 -6.89
C PHE A 236 -11.41 -3.85 -7.78
N ILE A 237 -10.68 -2.92 -7.17
CA ILE A 237 -9.93 -1.88 -7.90
C ILE A 237 -8.80 -2.52 -8.71
N GLY A 238 -8.04 -3.42 -8.09
CA GLY A 238 -6.96 -4.17 -8.72
C GLY A 238 -7.46 -5.03 -9.87
N LEU A 239 -8.61 -5.70 -9.72
CA LEU A 239 -9.22 -6.52 -10.78
C LEU A 239 -9.59 -5.67 -12.00
N ILE A 240 -10.23 -4.51 -11.80
CA ILE A 240 -10.59 -3.61 -12.91
C ILE A 240 -9.34 -3.16 -13.67
N TYR A 241 -8.29 -2.77 -12.95
CA TYR A 241 -7.03 -2.37 -13.55
C TYR A 241 -6.32 -3.51 -14.28
N LEU A 242 -6.27 -4.70 -13.69
CA LEU A 242 -5.69 -5.90 -14.30
C LEU A 242 -6.42 -6.27 -15.60
N LEU A 243 -7.75 -6.25 -15.60
CA LEU A 243 -8.53 -6.47 -16.81
C LEU A 243 -8.21 -5.42 -17.88
N ALA A 244 -8.12 -4.15 -17.52
CA ALA A 244 -7.74 -3.10 -18.46
C ALA A 244 -6.36 -3.37 -19.09
N LEU A 245 -5.37 -3.80 -18.31
CA LEU A 245 -4.05 -4.18 -18.81
C LEU A 245 -4.12 -5.37 -19.78
N LEU A 246 -4.80 -6.45 -19.40
CA LEU A 246 -4.91 -7.67 -20.21
C LEU A 246 -5.67 -7.43 -21.51
N PHE A 247 -6.72 -6.61 -21.48
CA PHE A 247 -7.41 -6.20 -22.70
C PHE A 247 -6.56 -5.28 -23.57
N SER A 248 -5.63 -4.51 -22.99
CA SER A 248 -4.80 -3.54 -23.71
C SER A 248 -3.39 -4.01 -24.09
N ILE A 249 -2.97 -5.23 -23.75
CA ILE A 249 -1.65 -5.75 -24.18
C ILE A 249 -1.60 -5.92 -25.70
N GLN A 250 -0.57 -5.38 -26.36
CA GLN A 250 -0.45 -5.42 -27.81
C GLN A 250 0.47 -6.54 -28.31
N SER A 251 1.52 -6.87 -27.55
CA SER A 251 2.49 -7.90 -27.92
C SER A 251 3.17 -8.49 -26.68
N ILE A 252 2.88 -9.75 -26.39
CA ILE A 252 3.53 -10.49 -25.29
C ILE A 252 5.05 -10.59 -25.53
N PRO A 253 5.54 -10.91 -26.75
CA PRO A 253 6.98 -10.91 -27.01
C PRO A 253 7.66 -9.57 -26.78
N SER A 254 7.00 -8.44 -27.07
CA SER A 254 7.59 -7.12 -26.81
C SER A 254 7.74 -6.85 -25.32
N VAL A 255 6.70 -7.13 -24.52
CA VAL A 255 6.72 -6.98 -23.06
C VAL A 255 7.79 -7.88 -22.42
N GLN A 256 7.97 -9.11 -22.91
CA GLN A 256 8.98 -10.04 -22.40
C GLN A 256 10.42 -9.62 -22.73
N ASN A 257 10.65 -9.04 -23.91
CA ASN A 257 12.00 -8.70 -24.39
C ASN A 257 12.33 -7.20 -24.25
N THR A 258 11.58 -6.48 -23.43
CA THR A 258 11.76 -5.03 -23.27
C THR A 258 13.12 -4.68 -22.68
N SER A 259 13.67 -3.55 -23.14
CA SER A 259 14.84 -2.93 -22.53
C SER A 259 14.49 -1.94 -21.41
N PHE A 260 13.21 -1.66 -21.18
CA PHE A 260 12.78 -0.79 -20.08
C PHE A 260 12.97 -1.49 -18.73
N ALA A 261 13.24 -0.71 -17.69
CA ALA A 261 13.45 -1.21 -16.34
C ALA A 261 12.27 -2.04 -15.78
N ILE A 262 11.04 -1.78 -16.23
CA ILE A 262 9.85 -2.59 -15.89
C ILE A 262 9.01 -2.96 -17.12
N PRO A 263 8.55 -4.21 -17.25
CA PRO A 263 7.75 -4.66 -18.40
C PRO A 263 6.44 -3.90 -18.62
N ILE A 264 5.83 -3.40 -17.54
CA ILE A 264 4.60 -2.60 -17.63
C ILE A 264 4.81 -1.31 -18.42
N ALA A 265 6.03 -0.74 -18.42
CA ALA A 265 6.35 0.43 -19.22
C ALA A 265 6.27 0.12 -20.72
N GLN A 266 6.69 -1.08 -21.14
CA GLN A 266 6.55 -1.54 -22.52
C GLN A 266 5.08 -1.70 -22.90
N LEU A 267 4.28 -2.34 -22.04
CA LEU A 267 2.84 -2.51 -22.28
C LEU A 267 2.16 -1.14 -22.51
N TYR A 268 2.47 -0.16 -21.66
CA TYR A 268 1.99 1.21 -21.84
C TYR A 268 2.50 1.83 -23.13
N TYR A 269 3.79 1.70 -23.43
CA TYR A 269 4.39 2.25 -24.64
C TYR A 269 3.70 1.74 -25.91
N ASP A 270 3.47 0.44 -25.98
CA ASP A 270 2.83 -0.21 -27.11
C ASP A 270 1.34 0.17 -27.21
N ALA A 271 0.65 0.27 -26.07
CA ALA A 271 -0.79 0.53 -26.03
C ALA A 271 -1.14 2.01 -26.24
N VAL A 272 -0.38 2.95 -25.68
CA VAL A 272 -0.79 4.36 -25.59
C VAL A 272 0.25 5.36 -26.10
N GLY A 273 1.46 4.89 -26.44
CA GLY A 273 2.57 5.70 -26.93
C GLY A 273 3.30 6.47 -25.84
N SER A 274 4.50 6.97 -26.17
CA SER A 274 5.48 7.52 -25.20
C SER A 274 4.93 8.56 -24.23
N ARG A 275 4.15 9.55 -24.72
CA ARG A 275 3.63 10.64 -23.88
C ARG A 275 2.67 10.14 -22.81
N LEU A 276 1.75 9.24 -23.17
CA LEU A 276 0.78 8.70 -22.24
C LEU A 276 1.40 7.61 -21.36
N THR A 277 2.45 6.94 -21.82
CA THR A 277 3.27 6.08 -20.96
C THR A 277 3.90 6.87 -19.82
N LEU A 278 4.48 8.05 -20.08
CA LEU A 278 5.02 8.90 -19.03
C LEU A 278 3.96 9.30 -18.01
N LEU A 279 2.74 9.62 -18.46
CA LEU A 279 1.61 9.88 -17.56
C LEU A 279 1.29 8.65 -16.69
N CYS A 280 1.17 7.47 -17.30
CA CYS A 280 0.82 6.24 -16.59
C CYS A 280 1.90 5.85 -15.56
N LEU A 281 3.17 5.94 -15.94
CA LEU A 281 4.30 5.68 -15.05
C LEU A 281 4.39 6.72 -13.94
N PHE A 282 4.08 7.99 -14.21
CA PHE A 282 4.05 9.04 -13.18
C PHE A 282 2.94 8.78 -12.16
N VAL A 283 1.73 8.41 -12.60
CA VAL A 283 0.61 8.10 -11.70
C VAL A 283 1.01 6.97 -10.74
N VAL A 284 1.53 5.85 -11.25
CA VAL A 284 1.90 4.71 -10.39
C VAL A 284 3.15 5.03 -9.56
N GLY A 285 4.20 5.60 -10.16
CA GLY A 285 5.45 5.92 -9.47
C GLY A 285 5.26 6.92 -8.33
N SER A 286 4.37 7.91 -8.50
CA SER A 286 4.03 8.85 -7.42
C SER A 286 3.21 8.20 -6.31
N CYS A 287 2.29 7.27 -6.60
CA CYS A 287 1.60 6.48 -5.57
C CYS A 287 2.61 5.68 -4.73
N GLN A 288 3.57 5.00 -5.38
CA GLN A 288 4.60 4.21 -4.70
C GLN A 288 5.51 5.09 -3.84
N PHE A 289 5.88 6.28 -4.32
CA PHE A 289 6.69 7.22 -3.55
C PHE A 289 5.93 7.76 -2.32
N LEU A 290 4.66 8.13 -2.47
CA LEU A 290 3.83 8.59 -1.35
C LEU A 290 3.62 7.49 -0.29
N ALA A 291 3.48 6.24 -0.70
CA ALA A 291 3.46 5.09 0.20
C ALA A 291 4.79 4.93 0.95
N ALA A 292 5.92 5.06 0.26
CA ALA A 292 7.26 5.01 0.86
C ALA A 292 7.52 6.14 1.88
N CYS A 293 6.94 7.33 1.66
CA CYS A 293 7.00 8.43 2.62
C CYS A 293 6.12 8.22 3.86
N SER A 294 5.17 7.28 3.81
CA SER A 294 4.22 7.02 4.90
C SER A 294 4.66 5.89 5.85
N LEU A 295 5.88 5.35 5.66
CA LEU A 295 6.42 4.20 6.40
C LEU A 295 6.77 4.50 7.87
N GLY A 296 7.08 5.75 8.22
CA GLY A 296 7.53 6.20 9.53
C GLY A 296 6.43 6.70 10.47
N GLY A 297 5.15 6.47 10.12
CA GLY A 297 3.97 7.16 10.65
C GLY A 297 3.62 7.04 12.12
N SER A 298 4.30 6.20 12.89
CA SER A 298 3.78 5.74 14.17
C SER A 298 4.59 6.16 15.39
N LEU A 299 5.53 7.11 15.23
CA LEU A 299 6.17 7.80 16.36
C LEU A 299 5.34 9.03 16.74
N ALA A 300 4.24 8.80 17.47
CA ALA A 300 3.49 9.89 18.08
C ALA A 300 4.24 10.42 19.31
N GLU A 301 4.82 11.60 19.17
CA GLU A 301 5.45 12.36 20.25
C GLU A 301 4.37 12.88 21.22
N ARG A 302 4.44 12.48 22.49
CA ARG A 302 3.67 13.08 23.59
C ARG A 302 4.62 13.56 24.69
N ASP A 303 4.52 14.85 25.04
CA ASP A 303 5.17 15.49 26.19
C ASP A 303 6.72 15.38 26.26
N GLY A 304 7.40 15.51 25.11
CA GLY A 304 8.87 15.54 25.06
C GLY A 304 9.54 14.23 25.49
N LYS A 305 8.77 13.14 25.58
CA LYS A 305 9.27 11.79 25.82
C LYS A 305 9.03 10.97 24.56
N TYR A 306 10.11 10.45 24.00
CA TYR A 306 10.03 9.33 23.07
C TYR A 306 9.53 8.14 23.88
N VAL A 307 8.23 7.85 23.80
CA VAL A 307 7.71 6.56 24.24
C VAL A 307 8.18 5.56 23.20
N ILE A 308 9.28 4.88 23.53
CA ILE A 308 9.71 3.70 22.82
C ILE A 308 8.77 2.60 23.29
N LEU A 309 7.82 2.20 22.45
CA LEU A 309 7.15 0.91 22.59
C LEU A 309 8.08 -0.20 22.11
#